data_AF-A0AAP8KGY5-F1
#
_entry.id   AF-A0AAP8KGY5-F1
#
_cell.length_a   1.000
_cell.length_b   1.000
_cell.length_c   1.000
_cell.angle_alpha   90.00
_cell.angle_beta   90.00
_cell.angle_gamma   90.00
#
_symmetry.space_group_name_H-M   'P 1'
#
loop_
_entity.id
_entity.type
_entity.pdbx_description
1 polymer ?
#
loop_
_entity_poly.entity_id
_entity_poly.type
_entity_poly.pdbx_seq_one_letter_code
_entity_poly.pdbx_strand_id
1 'polypeptide(L)'
;MQTIDQAMQDKVLAVARAGMTSAEAIGFFRVSLGLYYLAGLMTEETLDFKQIDAKYNRFIYHSIGGGHSIASVLQFMSGEKVLRVLQAERFRAAFAEHCPDIPVDSISFLISLNLGVAKSLSGLDAVGPVVDWIEREKARTSQ
;
A
#
# COMPACT_ATOMS: atom_id res chain seq x y z
N MET A 1 -12.29 -5.16 -15.19
CA MET A 1 -12.18 -5.84 -13.88
C MET A 1 -10.69 -5.93 -13.54
N GLN A 2 -10.10 -4.89 -12.93
CA GLN A 2 -8.73 -5.03 -12.40
C GLN A 2 -8.81 -5.82 -11.10
N THR A 3 -9.06 -7.10 -11.27
CA THR A 3 -9.02 -8.10 -10.21
C THR A 3 -7.57 -8.28 -9.79
N ILE A 4 -7.31 -8.66 -8.55
CA ILE A 4 -6.01 -9.27 -8.20
C ILE A 4 -5.80 -10.50 -9.09
N ASP A 5 -5.00 -10.32 -10.13
CA ASP A 5 -4.63 -11.35 -11.09
C ASP A 5 -3.21 -11.84 -10.79
N GLN A 6 -2.77 -12.86 -11.52
CA GLN A 6 -1.43 -13.43 -11.31
C GLN A 6 -0.35 -12.38 -11.60
N ALA A 7 -0.57 -11.50 -12.59
CA ALA A 7 0.41 -10.48 -12.96
C ALA A 7 0.65 -9.49 -11.80
N MET A 8 -0.41 -8.98 -11.17
CA MET A 8 -0.28 -8.10 -10.01
C MET A 8 0.38 -8.83 -8.83
N GLN A 9 0.02 -10.09 -8.57
CA GLN A 9 0.64 -10.88 -7.52
C GLN A 9 2.15 -11.04 -7.75
N ASP A 10 2.56 -11.36 -8.97
CA ASP A 10 3.97 -11.54 -9.34
C ASP A 10 4.76 -10.23 -9.18
N LYS A 11 4.18 -9.09 -9.57
CA LYS A 11 4.78 -7.76 -9.36
C LYS A 11 4.98 -7.45 -7.87
N VAL A 12 3.95 -7.66 -7.05
CA VAL A 12 4.02 -7.46 -5.59
C VAL A 12 5.09 -8.37 -4.95
N LEU A 13 5.16 -9.63 -5.38
CA LEU A 13 6.19 -10.55 -4.90
C LEU A 13 7.59 -10.16 -5.37
N ALA A 14 7.74 -9.61 -6.58
CA ALA A 14 9.01 -9.09 -7.06
C ALA A 14 9.50 -7.91 -6.20
N VAL A 15 8.62 -6.96 -5.89
CA VAL A 15 8.94 -5.85 -4.96
C VAL A 15 9.32 -6.38 -3.58
N ALA A 16 8.58 -7.36 -3.05
CA ALA A 16 8.89 -7.97 -1.76
C ALA A 16 10.30 -8.61 -1.73
N ARG A 17 10.72 -9.26 -2.81
CA ARG A 17 12.05 -9.90 -2.94
C ARG A 17 13.21 -8.89 -2.98
N ALA A 18 12.96 -7.61 -3.23
CA ALA A 18 13.97 -6.56 -3.13
C ALA A 18 14.35 -6.21 -1.67
N GLY A 19 13.58 -6.68 -0.68
CA GLY A 19 13.91 -6.55 0.73
C GLY A 19 15.10 -7.43 1.12
N MET A 20 16.06 -6.89 1.87
CA MET A 20 17.27 -7.62 2.30
C MET A 20 17.07 -8.41 3.60
N THR A 21 15.98 -8.15 4.31
CA THR A 21 15.60 -8.86 5.54
C THR A 21 14.14 -9.29 5.46
N SER A 22 13.73 -10.26 6.28
CA SER A 22 12.32 -10.67 6.36
C SER A 22 11.40 -9.50 6.72
N ALA A 23 11.85 -8.60 7.60
CA ALA A 23 11.08 -7.41 7.99
C ALA A 23 10.90 -6.45 6.81
N GLU A 24 11.95 -6.22 6.02
CA GLU A 24 11.85 -5.41 4.80
C GLU A 24 10.97 -6.07 3.75
N ALA A 25 11.16 -7.37 3.47
CA ALA A 25 10.38 -8.09 2.48
C ALA A 25 8.87 -8.05 2.80
N ILE A 26 8.51 -8.27 4.07
CA ILE A 26 7.12 -8.15 4.53
C ILE A 26 6.63 -6.71 4.45
N GLY A 27 7.46 -5.73 4.82
CA GLY A 27 7.11 -4.31 4.71
C GLY A 27 6.84 -3.90 3.26
N PHE A 28 7.72 -4.29 2.35
CA PHE A 28 7.63 -4.00 0.91
C PHE A 28 6.38 -4.64 0.33
N PHE A 29 6.15 -5.93 0.63
CA PHE A 29 4.93 -6.65 0.25
C PHE A 29 3.66 -5.91 0.70
N ARG A 30 3.58 -5.52 1.98
CA ARG A 30 2.41 -4.84 2.53
C ARG A 30 2.14 -3.52 1.83
N VAL A 31 3.18 -2.69 1.67
CA VAL A 31 3.01 -1.37 1.04
C VAL A 31 2.65 -1.51 -0.43
N SER A 32 3.34 -2.35 -1.20
CA SER A 32 3.01 -2.53 -2.62
C SER A 32 1.60 -3.06 -2.82
N LEU A 33 1.18 -4.05 -2.02
CA LEU A 33 -0.16 -4.64 -2.12
C LEU A 33 -1.25 -3.64 -1.72
N GLY A 34 -1.04 -2.88 -0.65
CA GLY A 34 -2.01 -1.88 -0.21
C GLY A 34 -2.11 -0.70 -1.17
N LEU A 35 -1.03 -0.31 -1.85
CA LEU A 35 -1.10 0.69 -2.93
C LEU A 35 -1.97 0.20 -4.10
N TYR A 36 -1.82 -1.07 -4.50
CA TYR A 36 -2.72 -1.68 -5.49
C TYR A 36 -4.17 -1.69 -5.06
N TYR A 37 -4.43 -2.05 -3.80
CA TYR A 37 -5.78 -2.04 -3.24
C TYR A 37 -6.39 -0.64 -3.34
N LEU A 38 -5.68 0.38 -2.85
CA LEU A 38 -6.15 1.77 -2.83
C LEU A 38 -6.32 2.35 -4.24
N ALA A 39 -5.41 2.04 -5.17
CA ALA A 39 -5.54 2.45 -6.57
C ALA A 39 -6.77 1.80 -7.23
N GLY A 40 -7.06 0.52 -6.92
CA GLY A 40 -8.26 -0.15 -7.42
C GLY A 40 -9.55 0.53 -6.96
N LEU A 41 -9.62 0.96 -5.69
CA LEU A 41 -10.79 1.67 -5.14
C LEU A 41 -11.12 2.98 -5.86
N MET A 42 -10.12 3.63 -6.47
CA MET A 42 -10.29 4.89 -7.19
C MET A 42 -10.97 4.72 -8.57
N THR A 43 -11.05 3.50 -9.09
CA THR A 43 -11.40 3.25 -10.51
C THR A 43 -12.79 2.62 -10.71
N GLU A 44 -13.47 2.17 -9.65
CA GLU A 44 -14.71 1.40 -9.77
C GLU A 44 -15.90 2.13 -9.15
N GLU A 45 -16.95 2.39 -9.95
CA GLU A 45 -18.19 3.05 -9.51
C GLU A 45 -19.10 2.16 -8.65
N THR A 46 -18.94 0.83 -8.71
CA THR A 46 -19.66 -0.15 -7.87
C THR A 46 -18.72 -1.22 -7.35
N LEU A 47 -18.37 -1.13 -6.06
CA LEU A 47 -17.41 -2.03 -5.40
C LEU A 47 -18.11 -3.04 -4.49
N ASP A 48 -17.96 -4.34 -4.77
CA ASP A 48 -18.21 -5.38 -3.77
C ASP A 48 -16.94 -5.57 -2.91
N PHE A 49 -16.82 -4.71 -1.88
CA PHE A 49 -15.70 -4.72 -0.95
C PHE A 49 -15.46 -6.10 -0.32
N LYS A 50 -16.52 -6.87 -0.06
CA LYS A 50 -16.39 -8.19 0.58
C LYS A 50 -15.68 -9.17 -0.36
N GLN A 51 -16.03 -9.18 -1.64
CA GLN A 51 -15.36 -10.00 -2.63
C GLN A 51 -13.93 -9.55 -2.87
N ILE A 52 -13.68 -8.24 -2.94
CA ILE A 52 -12.35 -7.68 -3.14
C ILE A 52 -11.46 -8.07 -1.96
N ASP A 53 -11.87 -7.75 -0.74
CA ASP A 53 -11.14 -8.08 0.49
C ASP A 53 -10.84 -9.57 0.58
N ALA A 54 -11.80 -10.44 0.25
CA ALA A 54 -11.59 -11.89 0.27
C ALA A 54 -10.46 -12.34 -0.69
N LYS A 55 -10.36 -11.73 -1.88
CA LYS A 55 -9.30 -12.07 -2.84
C LYS A 55 -7.92 -11.58 -2.36
N TYR A 56 -7.84 -10.36 -1.86
CA TYR A 56 -6.61 -9.83 -1.26
C TYR A 56 -6.18 -10.65 -0.04
N ASN A 57 -7.11 -10.98 0.86
CA ASN A 57 -6.84 -11.82 2.04
C ASN A 57 -6.35 -13.21 1.66
N ARG A 58 -6.90 -13.81 0.59
CA ARG A 58 -6.39 -15.08 0.07
C ARG A 58 -4.94 -14.95 -0.36
N PHE A 59 -4.60 -13.93 -1.14
CA PHE A 59 -3.21 -13.73 -1.58
C PHE A 59 -2.25 -13.46 -0.41
N ILE A 60 -2.66 -12.61 0.54
CA ILE A 60 -1.91 -12.31 1.76
C ILE A 60 -1.61 -13.60 2.53
N TYR A 61 -2.63 -14.43 2.75
CA TYR A 61 -2.47 -15.71 3.46
C TYR A 61 -1.47 -16.64 2.79
N HIS A 62 -1.53 -16.77 1.46
CA HIS A 62 -0.60 -17.63 0.72
C HIS A 62 0.83 -17.06 0.67
N SER A 63 1.00 -15.75 0.78
CA SER A 63 2.31 -15.09 0.63
C SER A 63 3.06 -14.93 1.94
N ILE A 64 2.37 -14.50 3.00
CA ILE A 64 2.99 -14.15 4.29
C ILE A 64 2.35 -14.87 5.49
N GLY A 65 1.41 -15.79 5.25
CA GLY A 65 0.82 -16.64 6.28
C GLY A 65 -0.36 -16.04 7.04
N GLY A 66 -0.81 -16.77 8.06
CA GLY A 66 -1.92 -16.38 8.93
C GLY A 66 -1.59 -15.19 9.84
N GLY A 67 -2.63 -14.49 10.33
CA GLY A 67 -2.48 -13.28 11.15
C GLY A 67 -2.35 -11.98 10.36
N HIS A 68 -2.49 -12.05 9.03
CA HIS A 68 -2.47 -10.91 8.13
C HIS A 68 -3.75 -10.86 7.29
N SER A 69 -4.22 -9.64 7.08
CA SER A 69 -5.38 -9.31 6.25
C SER A 69 -5.16 -7.96 5.57
N ILE A 70 -5.98 -7.64 4.57
CA ILE A 70 -5.94 -6.34 3.91
C ILE A 70 -6.17 -5.21 4.93
N ALA A 71 -7.06 -5.41 5.91
CA ALA A 71 -7.25 -4.45 7.01
C ALA A 71 -5.94 -4.23 7.80
N SER A 72 -5.19 -5.29 8.13
CA SER A 72 -3.90 -5.15 8.82
C SER A 72 -2.83 -4.48 7.95
N VAL A 73 -2.89 -4.66 6.62
CA VAL A 73 -2.02 -3.98 5.65
C VAL A 73 -2.30 -2.48 5.66
N LEU A 74 -3.57 -2.10 5.53
CA LEU A 74 -4.01 -0.70 5.58
C LEU A 74 -3.67 -0.05 6.92
N GLN A 75 -3.86 -0.78 8.03
CA GLN A 75 -3.46 -0.31 9.36
C GLN A 75 -1.93 -0.09 9.45
N PHE A 76 -1.13 -1.00 8.90
CA PHE A 76 0.32 -0.82 8.82
C PHE A 76 0.69 0.44 8.03
N MET A 77 0.01 0.68 6.91
CA MET A 77 0.23 1.86 6.05
C MET A 77 -0.21 3.19 6.67
N SER A 78 -1.04 3.15 7.70
CA SER A 78 -1.42 4.33 8.49
C SER A 78 -0.46 4.62 9.66
N GLY A 79 0.42 3.68 10.02
CA GLY A 79 1.31 3.80 11.17
C GLY A 79 2.73 4.24 10.83
N GLU A 80 3.44 4.82 11.80
CA GLU A 80 4.83 5.32 11.64
C GLU A 80 5.80 4.31 11.01
N LYS A 81 5.61 3.01 11.28
CA LYS A 81 6.48 1.94 10.74
C LYS A 81 6.51 1.90 9.22
N VAL A 82 5.47 2.38 8.54
CA VAL A 82 5.42 2.46 7.07
C VAL A 82 6.51 3.38 6.52
N LEU A 83 6.95 4.38 7.29
CA LEU A 83 7.97 5.35 6.84
C LEU A 83 9.30 4.68 6.52
N ARG A 84 9.64 3.60 7.22
CA ARG A 84 10.85 2.82 6.92
C ARG A 84 10.82 2.21 5.51
N VAL A 85 9.62 1.88 5.02
CA VAL A 85 9.42 1.38 3.65
C VAL A 85 9.39 2.53 2.66
N LEU A 86 8.60 3.57 2.95
CA LEU A 86 8.43 4.73 2.04
C LEU A 86 9.71 5.55 1.85
N GLN A 87 10.63 5.51 2.82
CA GLN A 87 11.93 6.18 2.76
C GLN A 87 13.05 5.26 2.23
N ALA A 88 12.78 3.96 2.04
CA ALA A 88 13.78 3.05 1.50
C ALA A 88 13.93 3.26 -0.02
N GLU A 89 15.13 3.62 -0.46
CA GLU A 89 15.45 3.76 -1.89
C GLU A 89 15.21 2.45 -2.66
N ARG A 90 15.55 1.30 -2.05
CA ARG A 90 15.30 -0.03 -2.64
C ARG A 90 13.82 -0.29 -2.91
N PHE A 91 12.95 0.11 -1.98
CA PHE A 91 11.51 -0.03 -2.18
C PHE A 91 11.06 0.83 -3.37
N ARG A 92 11.45 2.10 -3.40
CA ARG A 92 11.06 3.03 -4.47
C ARG A 92 11.54 2.56 -5.84
N ALA A 93 12.79 2.12 -5.94
CA ALA A 93 13.36 1.60 -7.18
C ALA A 93 12.62 0.33 -7.64
N ALA A 94 12.46 -0.66 -6.76
CA ALA A 94 11.78 -1.91 -7.10
C ALA A 94 10.30 -1.69 -7.45
N PHE A 95 9.61 -0.79 -6.74
CA PHE A 95 8.22 -0.47 -7.02
C PHE A 95 8.06 0.23 -8.37
N ALA A 96 8.93 1.18 -8.71
CA ALA A 96 8.94 1.83 -10.02
C ALA A 96 9.19 0.84 -11.17
N GLU A 97 10.10 -0.12 -10.96
CA GLU A 97 10.45 -1.13 -11.96
C GLU A 97 9.33 -2.14 -12.19
N HIS A 98 8.77 -2.69 -11.10
CA HIS A 98 7.83 -3.81 -11.20
C HIS A 98 6.36 -3.39 -11.24
N CYS A 99 6.00 -2.23 -10.69
CA CYS A 99 4.62 -1.74 -10.60
C CYS A 99 4.42 -0.41 -11.36
N PRO A 100 4.79 -0.31 -12.66
CA PRO A 100 4.78 0.96 -13.38
C PRO A 100 3.37 1.53 -13.61
N ASP A 101 2.34 0.71 -13.43
CA ASP A 101 0.93 1.07 -13.49
C ASP A 101 0.46 1.91 -12.28
N ILE A 102 1.25 1.98 -11.22
CA ILE A 102 1.04 2.92 -10.10
C ILE A 102 2.22 3.88 -10.06
N PRO A 103 2.05 5.13 -10.52
CA PRO A 103 3.12 6.12 -10.50
C PRO A 103 3.65 6.37 -9.07
N VAL A 104 4.97 6.46 -8.91
CA VAL A 104 5.61 6.63 -7.59
C VAL A 104 5.22 7.95 -6.91
N ASP A 105 4.96 8.99 -7.69
CA ASP A 105 4.47 10.29 -7.24
C ASP A 105 3.02 10.23 -6.69
N SER A 106 2.23 9.22 -7.09
CA SER A 106 0.89 8.98 -6.55
C SER A 106 0.86 8.34 -5.16
N ILE A 107 2.00 7.81 -4.68
CA ILE A 107 2.07 7.08 -3.39
C ILE A 107 1.59 7.94 -2.23
N SER A 108 2.02 9.20 -2.14
CA SER A 108 1.62 10.09 -1.05
C SER A 108 0.11 10.36 -1.05
N PHE A 109 -0.48 10.50 -2.24
CA PHE A 109 -1.93 10.62 -2.43
C PHE A 109 -2.66 9.35 -1.97
N LEU A 110 -2.23 8.16 -2.40
CA LEU A 110 -2.87 6.89 -2.00
C LEU A 110 -2.79 6.67 -0.48
N ILE A 111 -1.64 6.93 0.15
CA ILE A 111 -1.51 6.87 1.61
C ILE A 111 -2.46 7.88 2.28
N SER A 112 -2.61 9.09 1.72
CA SER A 112 -3.55 10.08 2.25
C SER A 112 -5.01 9.64 2.17
N LEU A 113 -5.41 8.91 1.11
CA LEU A 113 -6.76 8.32 1.00
C LEU A 113 -7.00 7.32 2.13
N ASN A 114 -6.03 6.43 2.40
CA ASN A 114 -6.11 5.45 3.47
C ASN A 114 -6.30 6.13 4.85
N LEU A 115 -5.57 7.21 5.11
CA LEU A 115 -5.73 8.01 6.33
C LEU A 115 -7.11 8.71 6.39
N GLY A 116 -7.60 9.23 5.27
CA GLY A 116 -8.92 9.84 5.16
C GLY A 116 -10.06 8.87 5.49
N VAL A 117 -9.96 7.62 5.03
CA VAL A 117 -10.92 6.55 5.37
C VAL A 117 -10.83 6.18 6.85
N ALA A 118 -9.61 6.10 7.41
CA ALA A 118 -9.46 5.85 8.85
C ALA A 118 -10.09 6.97 9.69
N LYS A 119 -9.97 8.23 9.27
CA LYS A 119 -10.64 9.39 9.88
C LYS A 119 -12.16 9.29 9.78
N SER A 120 -12.72 8.96 8.61
CA SER A 120 -14.18 8.88 8.46
C SER A 120 -14.79 7.79 9.34
N LEU A 121 -14.06 6.70 9.59
CA LEU A 121 -14.49 5.61 10.48
C LEU A 121 -14.30 5.94 11.97
N SER A 122 -13.19 6.58 12.35
CA SER A 122 -12.84 6.83 13.76
C SER A 122 -13.33 8.17 14.31
N GLY A 123 -13.63 9.13 13.43
CA GLY A 123 -13.92 10.53 13.78
C GLY A 123 -12.72 11.34 14.25
N LEU A 124 -11.52 10.74 14.28
CA LEU A 124 -10.29 11.39 14.74
C LEU A 124 -9.48 11.92 13.56
N ASP A 125 -8.92 13.12 13.72
CA ASP A 125 -7.97 13.65 12.75
C ASP A 125 -6.71 12.77 12.69
N ALA A 126 -6.28 12.46 11.48
CA ALA A 126 -4.99 11.84 11.28
C ALA A 126 -3.91 12.86 11.67
N VAL A 127 -3.13 12.53 12.69
CA VAL A 127 -1.99 13.31 13.17
C VAL A 127 -0.78 12.38 13.32
N GLY A 128 0.42 12.92 13.12
CA GLY A 128 1.67 12.20 13.35
C GLY A 128 2.56 12.06 12.12
N PRO A 129 3.63 11.26 12.23
CA PRO A 129 4.79 11.37 11.33
C PRO A 129 4.50 10.96 9.88
N VAL A 130 3.45 10.16 9.64
CA VAL A 130 3.00 9.83 8.27
C VAL A 130 2.34 11.03 7.59
N VAL A 131 1.57 11.82 8.34
CA VAL A 131 0.95 13.07 7.83
C VAL A 131 2.04 14.09 7.51
N ASP A 132 3.01 14.27 8.41
CA ASP A 132 4.14 15.17 8.17
C ASP A 132 5.00 14.74 6.97
N TRP A 133 5.10 13.43 6.72
CA TRP A 133 5.74 12.91 5.52
C TRP A 133 4.92 13.23 4.26
N ILE A 134 3.60 13.01 4.27
CA ILE A 134 2.72 13.33 3.12
C ILE A 134 2.85 14.81 2.72
N GLU A 135 2.78 15.73 3.69
CA GLU A 135 2.86 17.16 3.41
C GLU A 135 4.21 17.57 2.79
N ARG A 136 5.31 16.95 3.24
CA ARG A 136 6.63 17.13 2.61
C ARG A 136 6.68 16.59 1.18
N GLU A 137 6.10 15.42 0.93
CA GLU A 137 6.07 14.84 -0.41
C GLU A 137 5.22 15.67 -1.37
N LYS A 138 4.06 16.19 -0.93
CA LYS A 138 3.22 17.09 -1.74
C LYS A 138 3.97 18.37 -2.13
N ALA A 139 4.69 18.97 -1.20
CA ALA A 139 5.50 20.15 -1.47
C ALA A 139 6.61 19.89 -2.49
N ARG A 140 7.17 18.67 -2.51
CA ARG A 140 8.19 18.25 -3.47
C ARG A 140 7.63 17.99 -4.87
N THR A 141 6.44 17.39 -4.98
CA THR A 141 5.81 17.09 -6.28
C THR A 141 5.12 18.31 -6.90
N SER A 142 4.81 19.35 -6.12
CA SER A 142 4.21 20.61 -6.61
C SER A 142 5.25 21.64 -7.09
N GLN A 143 6.53 21.29 -7.07
CA GLN A 143 7.65 22.06 -7.64
C GLN A 143 8.06 21.46 -8.98
#